data_AF-A0A938B2Y6-F1
#
_entry.id   AF-A0A938B2Y6-F1
#
_cell.length_a   1.000
_cell.length_b   1.000
_cell.length_c   1.000
_cell.angle_alpha   90.00
_cell.angle_beta   90.00
_cell.angle_gamma   90.00
#
_symmetry.space_group_name_H-M   'P 1'
#
loop_
_entity.id
_entity.type
_entity.pdbx_description
1 polymer ?
#
loop_
_entity_poly.entity_id
_entity_poly.type
_entity_poly.pdbx_seq_one_letter_code
_entity_poly.pdbx_strand_id
1 'polypeptide(L)' 'MLTNLVTDHETIIRQLRQDLEACASTWHDAGTSDFLTGLMEQHEKMAWMLRAYVEAPLA' A
#
# COMPACT_ATOMS: atom_id res chain seq x y z
N MET A 1 0.01 4.94 18.19
CA MET A 1 -1.20 5.08 17.35
C MET A 1 -0.85 5.41 15.90
N LEU A 2 -0.23 6.56 15.58
CA LEU A 2 0.11 6.89 14.18
C LEU A 2 1.16 5.94 13.58
N THR A 3 2.21 5.58 14.33
CA THR A 3 3.20 4.60 13.87
C THR A 3 2.58 3.24 13.56
N ASN A 4 1.60 2.79 14.35
CA ASN A 4 0.87 1.55 14.06
C ASN A 4 0.09 1.68 12.75
N LEU A 5 -0.56 2.82 12.51
CA LEU A 5 -1.31 3.05 11.28
C LEU A 5 -0.40 3.09 10.04
N VAL A 6 0.83 3.63 10.15
CA VAL A 6 1.85 3.52 9.11
C VAL A 6 2.18 2.05 8.83
N THR A 7 2.47 1.28 9.87
CA THR A 7 2.78 -0.15 9.77
C THR A 7 1.63 -0.96 9.16
N ASP A 8 0.38 -0.61 9.49
CA ASP A 8 -0.82 -1.26 8.96
C ASP A 8 -0.94 -1.00 7.46
N HIS A 9 -0.75 0.26 7.01
CA HIS A 9 -0.73 0.57 5.58
C HIS A 9 0.42 -0.15 4.84
N GLU A 10 1.62 -0.20 5.41
CA GLU A 10 2.75 -0.94 4.83
C GLU A 10 2.50 -2.46 4.76
N THR A 11 1.71 -2.99 5.70
CA THR A 11 1.27 -4.39 5.67
C THR A 11 0.30 -4.65 4.53
N ILE A 12 -0.68 -3.77 4.34
CA ILE A 12 -1.63 -3.85 3.23
C ILE A 12 -0.91 -3.73 1.89
N ILE A 13 0.01 -2.77 1.74
CA ILE A 13 0.80 -2.59 0.50
C ILE A 13 1.57 -3.85 0.13
N ARG A 14 2.24 -4.49 1.10
CA ARG A 14 2.98 -5.75 0.86
C ARG A 14 2.05 -6.88 0.39
N GLN A 15 0.86 -6.97 0.96
CA GLN A 15 -0.14 -7.97 0.56
C GLN A 15 -0.67 -7.69 -0.85
N LEU A 16 -1.08 -6.45 -1.13
CA LEU A 16 -1.57 -6.04 -2.45
C LEU A 16 -0.55 -6.30 -3.56
N ARG A 17 0.74 -6.08 -3.28
CA ARG A 17 1.82 -6.35 -4.24
C ARG A 17 1.95 -7.83 -4.60
N GLN A 18 1.68 -8.73 -3.66
CA GLN A 18 1.65 -10.17 -3.92
C GLN A 18 0.38 -10.55 -4.71
N ASP A 19 -0.75 -9.98 -4.31
CA ASP A 19 -2.05 -10.30 -4.91
C ASP A 19 -2.14 -9.81 -6.37
N LEU A 20 -1.65 -8.60 -6.65
CA LEU A 20 -1.66 -8.06 -8.02
C LEU A 20 -0.75 -8.85 -8.97
N GLU A 21 0.38 -9.36 -8.46
CA GLU A 21 1.28 -10.26 -9.22
C GLU A 21 0.62 -11.62 -9.46
N ALA A 22 -0.06 -12.17 -8.46
CA ALA A 22 -0.82 -13.39 -8.63
C ALA A 22 -1.94 -13.21 -9.68
N CYS A 23 -2.70 -12.10 -9.61
CA CYS A 23 -3.73 -11.76 -10.59
C CYS A 23 -3.15 -11.64 -12.00
N ALA A 24 -2.05 -10.90 -12.19
CA ALA A 24 -1.43 -10.71 -13.50
C ALA A 24 -0.84 -12.01 -14.07
N SER A 25 -0.06 -12.74 -13.27
CA SER A 25 0.81 -13.81 -13.76
C SER A 25 0.21 -15.21 -13.60
N THR A 26 -0.48 -15.48 -12.50
CA THR A 26 -1.09 -16.81 -12.26
C THR A 26 -2.46 -16.89 -12.93
N TRP A 27 -3.29 -15.88 -12.70
CA TRP A 27 -4.69 -15.90 -13.10
C TRP A 27 -4.95 -15.19 -14.44
N HIS A 28 -3.96 -14.46 -14.97
CA HIS A 28 -4.07 -13.68 -16.21
C HIS A 28 -5.25 -12.70 -16.19
N ASP A 29 -5.61 -12.22 -14.99
CA ASP A 29 -6.68 -11.26 -14.74
C ASP A 29 -6.09 -9.86 -14.62
N ALA A 30 -5.89 -9.23 -15.78
CA ALA A 30 -5.35 -7.87 -15.87
C ALA A 30 -6.29 -6.83 -15.23
N GLY A 31 -7.61 -7.04 -15.26
CA GLY A 31 -8.58 -6.11 -14.71
C GLY A 31 -8.50 -6.04 -13.18
N THR A 32 -8.43 -7.20 -12.52
CA THR A 32 -8.25 -7.25 -11.07
C THR A 32 -6.85 -6.77 -10.66
N SER A 33 -5.80 -7.10 -11.42
CA SER A 33 -4.45 -6.60 -11.14
C SER A 33 -4.37 -5.07 -11.19
N ASP A 34 -4.99 -4.44 -12.19
CA ASP A 34 -5.06 -2.97 -12.30
C ASP A 34 -5.87 -2.34 -11.15
N PHE A 35 -7.01 -2.94 -10.80
CA PHE A 35 -7.81 -2.51 -9.64
C PHE A 35 -6.99 -2.55 -8.34
N LEU A 36 -6.28 -3.66 -8.08
CA LEU A 36 -5.44 -3.80 -6.89
C LEU A 36 -4.24 -2.84 -6.92
N THR A 37 -3.70 -2.53 -8.10
CA THR A 37 -2.67 -1.49 -8.27
C THR A 37 -3.18 -0.13 -7.83
N GLY A 38 -4.37 0.27 -8.27
CA GLY A 38 -4.99 1.53 -7.84
C GLY A 38 -5.28 1.62 -6.33
N LEU A 39 -5.59 0.49 -5.68
CA LEU A 39 -5.71 0.45 -4.21
C LEU A 39 -4.34 0.58 -3.52
N MET A 40 -3.31 -0.08 -4.06
CA MET A 40 -1.96 -0.03 -3.52
C MET A 40 -1.43 1.41 -3.52
N GLU A 41 -1.61 2.14 -4.62
CA GLU A 41 -1.21 3.56 -4.74
C GLU A 41 -1.89 4.45 -3.67
N GLN A 42 -3.18 4.22 -3.38
CA GLN A 42 -3.89 4.95 -2.34
C GLN A 42 -3.28 4.70 -0.95
N HIS A 43 -2.96 3.45 -0.64
CA HIS A 43 -2.29 3.10 0.62
C HIS A 43 -0.87 3.65 0.71
N GLU A 44 -0.10 3.64 -0.37
CA GLU A 44 1.24 4.25 -0.42
C GLU A 44 1.18 5.76 -0.15
N LYS A 45 0.21 6.46 -0.73
CA LYS A 45 -0.03 7.89 -0.47
C LYS A 45 -0.39 8.16 0.99
N MET A 46 -1.26 7.34 1.60
CA MET A 46 -1.61 7.47 3.01
C MET A 46 -0.41 7.21 3.93
N ALA A 47 0.35 6.14 3.66
CA ALA A 47 1.57 5.82 4.42
C ALA A 47 2.63 6.93 4.33
N TRP A 48 2.81 7.53 3.14
CA TRP A 48 3.71 8.68 2.94
C TRP A 48 3.27 9.89 3.79
N MET A 49 2.00 10.28 3.72
CA MET A 49 1.48 11.39 4.52
C MET A 49 1.66 11.15 6.01
N LEU A 50 1.35 9.94 6.49
CA LEU A 50 1.50 9.59 7.90
C LEU A 50 2.97 9.58 8.35
N ARG A 51 3.90 9.08 7.52
CA ARG A 51 5.35 9.17 7.80
C ARG A 51 5.81 10.60 7.97
N ALA A 52 5.32 11.54 7.16
CA ALA A 52 5.67 12.95 7.31
C ALA A 52 5.31 13.51 8.71
N TYR A 53 4.26 13.00 9.36
CA TYR A 53 3.90 13.39 10.74
C TYR A 53 4.69 12.66 11.83
N VAL A 54 5.21 11.47 11.55
CA VAL A 54 5.94 10.63 12.52
C VAL A 54 7.46 10.86 12.46
N GLU A 55 7.99 11.19 11.29
CA GLU A 55 9.42 11.37 11.02
C GLU A 55 9.87 12.85 11.03
N ALA A 56 8.94 13.81 10.99
CA ALA A 56 9.31 15.21 11.15
C ALA A 56 9.90 15.43 12.55
N PRO A 57 11.14 15.95 12.69
CA PRO A 57 11.60 16.45 13.97
C PRO A 57 10.67 17.61 14.34
N LEU A 58 10.10 17.57 15.53
CA LEU A 58 9.40 18.72 16.11
C LEU A 58 10.36 19.91 16.01
N ALA A 59 10.05 20.86 15.13
CA ALA A 59 10.66 22.18 15.14
C ALA A 59 10.20 22.94 16.39
#